data_AF-A0A1S1M0V5-F1
#
_entry.id   AF-A0A1S1M0V5-F1
#
_cell.length_a   1.000
_cell.length_b   1.000
_cell.length_c   1.000
_cell.angle_alpha   90.00
_cell.angle_beta   90.00
_cell.angle_gamma   90.00
#
_symmetry.space_group_name_H-M   'P 1'
#
loop_
_entity.id
_entity.type
_entity.pdbx_description
1 polymer ?
#
loop_
_entity_poly.entity_id
_entity_poly.type
_entity_poly.pdbx_seq_one_letter_code
_entity_poly.pdbx_strand_id
1 'polypeptide(L)'
;MRKSGLRPDGRETEWLEQARNLANRIADLEICIAEDGLTVVLNSGRVVLHPAVPEVRQQRAALARVLAGIQMEEAAVKDPVKQKAAQSKWRAHNEARKRAQGVG
;
A
#
# COMPACT_ATOMS: atom_id res chain seq x y z
N MET A 1 -16.67 0.31 27.85
CA MET A 1 -15.92 0.59 26.60
C MET A 1 -16.39 -0.39 25.54
N ARG A 2 -17.11 0.06 24.50
CA ARG A 2 -17.49 -0.81 23.38
C ARG A 2 -16.22 -1.04 22.54
N LYS A 3 -15.73 -2.28 22.48
CA LYS A 3 -14.75 -2.68 21.47
C LYS A 3 -15.47 -2.65 20.12
N SER A 4 -15.36 -1.56 19.37
CA SER A 4 -15.56 -1.58 17.93
C SER A 4 -14.46 -2.46 17.35
N GLY A 5 -14.73 -3.76 17.31
CA GLY A 5 -13.79 -4.75 16.81
C GLY A 5 -13.70 -4.65 15.31
N LEU A 6 -12.88 -3.71 14.81
CA LEU A 6 -12.49 -3.67 13.41
C LEU A 6 -11.89 -5.03 13.06
N ARG A 7 -12.59 -5.76 12.21
CA ARG A 7 -12.11 -7.02 11.65
C ARG A 7 -11.66 -6.74 10.23
N PRO A 8 -10.38 -6.98 9.90
CA PRO A 8 -9.94 -6.86 8.51
C PRO A 8 -10.70 -7.86 7.65
N ASP A 9 -11.09 -7.43 6.46
CA ASP A 9 -11.61 -8.34 5.44
C ASP A 9 -10.48 -9.25 4.89
N GLY A 10 -10.83 -10.16 3.96
CA GLY A 10 -9.85 -11.09 3.39
C GLY A 10 -8.70 -10.38 2.67
N ARG A 11 -8.98 -9.26 1.98
CA ARG A 11 -7.98 -8.47 1.27
C ARG A 11 -7.09 -7.70 2.24
N GLU A 12 -7.67 -7.11 3.28
CA GLU A 12 -6.93 -6.40 4.32
C GLU A 12 -6.04 -7.36 5.11
N THR A 13 -6.50 -8.59 5.34
CA THR A 13 -5.70 -9.64 5.97
C THR A 13 -4.44 -9.95 5.13
N GLU A 14 -4.59 -10.11 3.81
CA GLU A 14 -3.46 -10.30 2.90
C GLU A 14 -2.50 -9.09 2.88
N TRP A 15 -3.03 -7.87 2.96
CA TRP A 15 -2.20 -6.67 3.00
C TRP A 15 -1.45 -6.53 4.32
N LEU A 16 -2.07 -6.86 5.45
CA LEU A 16 -1.41 -6.90 6.75
C LEU A 16 -0.32 -7.96 6.78
N GLU A 17 -0.57 -9.13 6.18
CA GLU A 17 0.42 -10.19 6.03
C GLU A 17 1.62 -9.72 5.18
N GLN A 18 1.36 -9.07 4.05
CA GLN A 18 2.42 -8.47 3.22
C GLN A 18 3.21 -7.40 3.98
N ALA A 19 2.53 -6.53 4.74
CA ALA A 19 3.17 -5.51 5.56
C ALA A 19 4.09 -6.13 6.62
N ARG A 20 3.64 -7.21 7.28
CA ARG A 20 4.45 -7.98 8.24
C ARG A 20 5.71 -8.53 7.59
N ASN A 21 5.58 -9.16 6.41
CA ASN A 21 6.72 -9.76 5.73
C ASN A 21 7.74 -8.70 5.29
N LEU A 22 7.29 -7.54 4.82
CA LEU A 22 8.16 -6.40 4.51
C LEU A 22 8.87 -5.87 5.77
N ALA A 23 8.15 -5.73 6.89
CA ALA A 23 8.72 -5.28 8.15
C ALA A 23 9.79 -6.25 8.68
N ASN A 24 9.54 -7.56 8.62
CA ASN A 24 10.51 -8.58 9.00
C ASN A 24 11.76 -8.49 8.12
N ARG A 25 11.59 -8.34 6.80
CA ARG A 25 12.73 -8.22 5.89
C ARG A 25 13.57 -6.97 6.15
N ILE A 26 12.93 -5.85 6.51
CA ILE A 26 13.65 -4.64 6.94
C ILE A 26 14.47 -4.93 8.19
N ALA A 27 13.89 -5.58 9.20
CA ALA A 27 14.60 -5.92 10.43
C ALA A 27 15.82 -6.81 10.17
N ASP A 28 15.68 -7.85 9.34
CA ASP A 28 16.80 -8.74 8.96
C ASP A 28 17.94 -7.95 8.29
N LEU A 29 17.61 -7.05 7.35
CA LEU A 29 18.61 -6.25 6.66
C LEU A 29 19.27 -5.21 7.58
N GLU A 30 18.52 -4.64 8.51
CA GLU A 30 19.05 -3.70 9.51
C GLU A 30 20.00 -4.39 10.49
N ILE A 31 19.77 -5.66 10.82
CA ILE A 31 20.73 -6.47 11.61
C ILE A 31 22.03 -6.62 10.82
N CYS A 32 21.99 -6.99 9.54
CA CYS A 32 23.21 -7.10 8.73
C CYS A 32 23.99 -5.77 8.68
N ILE A 33 23.29 -4.64 8.50
CA ILE A 33 23.93 -3.32 8.48
C ILE A 33 24.52 -2.96 9.85
N ALA A 34 23.87 -3.36 10.95
CA ALA A 34 24.39 -3.12 12.30
C ALA A 34 25.66 -3.93 12.57
N GLU A 35 25.75 -5.14 12.03
CA GLU A 35 26.92 -6.02 12.15
C GLU A 35 28.09 -5.57 11.25
N ASP A 36 27.82 -5.27 9.99
CA ASP A 36 28.83 -4.97 8.96
C ASP A 36 29.17 -3.47 8.83
N GLY A 37 28.31 -2.60 9.35
CA GLY A 37 28.38 -1.16 9.17
C GLY A 37 27.78 -0.66 7.85
N LEU A 38 27.83 0.65 7.61
CA LEU A 38 27.21 1.29 6.43
C LEU A 38 28.00 1.07 5.13
N THR A 39 29.24 0.62 5.22
CA THR A 39 30.15 0.46 4.09
C THR A 39 30.94 -0.84 4.20
N VAL A 40 31.15 -1.50 3.07
CA VAL A 40 31.95 -2.73 2.98
C VAL A 40 33.16 -2.51 2.08
N VAL A 41 34.24 -3.24 2.36
CA VAL A 41 35.47 -3.22 1.55
C VAL A 41 35.42 -4.40 0.58
N LEU A 42 35.48 -4.11 -0.72
CA LEU A 42 35.58 -5.16 -1.75
C LEU A 42 36.99 -5.75 -1.77
N ASN A 43 37.14 -6.94 -2.37
CA ASN A 43 38.45 -7.58 -2.55
C ASN A 43 39.47 -6.71 -3.31
N SER A 44 39.02 -5.73 -4.08
CA SER A 44 39.85 -4.73 -4.75
C SER A 44 40.37 -3.61 -3.85
N GLY A 45 40.01 -3.60 -2.55
CA GLY A 45 40.29 -2.54 -1.60
C GLY A 45 39.35 -1.34 -1.69
N ARG A 46 38.40 -1.34 -2.65
CA ARG A 46 37.43 -0.25 -2.81
C ARG A 46 36.38 -0.31 -1.71
N VAL A 47 36.15 0.82 -1.04
CA VAL A 47 35.04 1.02 -0.11
C VAL A 47 33.77 1.34 -0.90
N VAL A 48 32.69 0.59 -0.65
CA VAL A 48 31.38 0.80 -1.24
C VAL A 48 30.29 0.80 -0.16
N LEU A 49 29.13 1.37 -0.48
CA LEU A 49 27.96 1.29 0.39
C LEU A 49 27.56 -0.18 0.58
N HIS A 50 27.22 -0.57 1.81
CA HIS A 50 26.74 -1.92 2.09
C HIS A 50 25.48 -2.20 1.24
N PRO A 51 25.43 -3.32 0.48
CA PRO A 51 24.29 -3.67 -0.37
C PRO A 51 22.92 -3.70 0.33
N ALA A 52 22.87 -3.96 1.63
CA ALA A 52 21.61 -3.96 2.39
C ALA A 52 21.01 -2.55 2.53
N VAL A 53 21.81 -1.48 2.45
CA VAL A 53 21.33 -0.10 2.60
C VAL A 53 20.32 0.31 1.52
N PRO A 54 20.60 0.17 0.21
CA PRO A 54 19.59 0.45 -0.81
C PRO A 54 18.39 -0.51 -0.72
N GLU A 55 18.59 -1.76 -0.32
CA GLU A 55 17.50 -2.73 -0.13
C GLU A 55 16.53 -2.26 0.97
N VAL A 56 17.03 -1.86 2.15
CA VAL A 56 16.18 -1.30 3.23
C VAL A 56 15.37 -0.11 2.74
N ARG A 57 15.96 0.78 1.93
CA ARG A 57 15.24 1.93 1.37
C ARG A 57 14.09 1.50 0.46
N GLN A 58 14.31 0.51 -0.40
CA GLN A 58 13.27 -0.04 -1.27
C GLN A 58 12.16 -0.73 -0.46
N GLN A 59 12.52 -1.53 0.53
CA GLN A 59 11.57 -2.22 1.40
C GLN A 59 10.72 -1.23 2.20
N ARG A 60 11.31 -0.16 2.75
CA ARG A 60 10.57 0.91 3.44
C ARG A 60 9.58 1.62 2.51
N ALA A 61 9.98 1.89 1.26
CA ALA A 61 9.09 2.48 0.27
C ALA A 61 7.96 1.52 -0.16
N ALA A 62 8.21 0.22 -0.20
CA ALA A 62 7.18 -0.80 -0.43
C ALA A 62 6.21 -0.89 0.75
N LEU A 63 6.73 -0.92 1.97
CA LEU A 63 5.94 -0.98 3.20
C LEU A 63 5.03 0.25 3.32
N ALA A 64 5.55 1.45 3.07
CA ALA A 64 4.75 2.68 3.06
C ALA A 64 3.57 2.60 2.09
N ARG A 65 3.78 2.00 0.90
CA ARG A 65 2.71 1.82 -0.11
C ARG A 65 1.69 0.77 0.33
N VAL A 66 2.12 -0.36 0.90
CA VAL A 66 1.20 -1.38 1.41
C VAL A 66 0.35 -0.81 2.54
N LEU A 67 0.97 -0.15 3.51
CA LEU A 67 0.28 0.46 4.65
C LEU A 67 -0.69 1.56 4.21
N ALA A 68 -0.33 2.40 3.23
CA ALA A 68 -1.23 3.41 2.67
C ALA A 68 -2.45 2.80 1.96
N GLY A 69 -2.35 1.55 1.50
CA GLY A 69 -3.47 0.81 0.95
C GLY A 69 -4.50 0.44 2.02
N ILE A 70 -4.06 0.05 3.21
CA ILE A 70 -4.92 -0.53 4.25
C ILE A 70 -5.87 0.55 4.80
N GLN A 71 -7.16 0.41 4.49
CA GLN A 71 -8.23 1.29 4.97
C GLN A 71 -9.05 0.55 6.02
N MET A 72 -8.57 0.54 7.27
CA MET A 72 -9.32 0.00 8.42
C MET A 72 -10.48 0.93 8.83
N GLU A 73 -11.34 1.30 7.89
CA GLU A 73 -12.59 1.97 8.20
C GLU A 73 -13.65 0.91 8.49
N GLU A 74 -14.41 1.12 9.57
CA GLU A 74 -15.70 0.47 9.72
C GLU A 74 -16.53 0.91 8.52
N ALA A 75 -16.65 0.03 7.52
CA ALA A 75 -17.16 0.36 6.19
C ALA A 75 -18.28 1.38 6.33
N ALA A 76 -17.98 2.65 6.02
CA ALA A 76 -18.96 3.71 6.14
C ALA A 76 -20.12 3.24 5.28
N VAL A 77 -21.23 2.84 5.93
CA VAL A 77 -22.38 2.24 5.26
C VAL A 77 -22.74 3.22 4.16
N LYS A 78 -22.40 2.86 2.92
CA LYS A 78 -22.44 3.80 1.79
C LYS A 78 -23.90 4.20 1.67
N ASP A 79 -24.19 5.44 2.05
CA ASP A 79 -25.56 5.96 2.08
C ASP A 79 -26.20 5.69 0.71
N PRO A 80 -27.23 4.82 0.64
CA PRO A 80 -27.81 4.39 -0.62
C PRO A 80 -28.40 5.57 -1.40
N VAL A 81 -28.76 6.67 -0.73
CA VAL A 81 -29.21 7.92 -1.36
C VAL A 81 -28.07 8.59 -2.11
N LYS A 82 -26.88 8.68 -1.50
CA LYS A 82 -25.69 9.27 -2.13
C LYS A 82 -25.20 8.43 -3.32
N GLN A 83 -25.30 7.10 -3.23
CA GLN A 83 -24.99 6.23 -4.37
C GLN A 83 -25.95 6.42 -5.55
N LYS A 84 -27.26 6.48 -5.28
CA LYS A 84 -28.27 6.70 -6.32
C LYS A 84 -28.06 8.04 -7.03
N ALA A 85 -27.71 9.09 -6.29
CA ALA A 85 -27.39 10.40 -6.86
C ALA A 85 -26.13 10.38 -7.74
N ALA A 86 -25.06 9.71 -7.28
CA ALA A 86 -23.84 9.56 -8.07
C ALA A 86 -24.06 8.75 -9.35
N GLN A 87 -24.81 7.65 -9.27
CA GLN A 87 -25.16 6.82 -10.44
C GLN A 87 -26.06 7.59 -11.43
N SER A 88 -27.02 8.38 -10.94
CA SER A 88 -27.87 9.22 -11.80
C SER A 88 -27.05 10.26 -12.57
N LYS A 89 -26.12 10.94 -11.91
CA LYS A 89 -25.22 11.91 -12.56
C LYS A 89 -24.32 11.24 -13.61
N TRP A 90 -23.76 10.07 -13.29
CA TRP A 90 -22.92 9.33 -14.24
C TRP A 90 -23.71 8.83 -15.46
N ARG A 91 -24.93 8.31 -15.24
CA ARG A 91 -25.83 7.89 -16.32
C ARG A 91 -26.22 9.04 -17.23
N ALA A 92 -26.63 10.18 -16.67
CA ALA A 92 -26.98 11.37 -17.43
C ALA A 92 -25.79 11.90 -18.26
N HIS A 93 -24.58 11.90 -17.68
CA HIS A 93 -23.37 12.28 -18.39
C HIS A 93 -23.03 11.32 -19.55
N ASN A 94 -23.19 10.01 -19.35
CA ASN A 94 -22.88 9.02 -20.37
C ASN A 94 -23.93 8.99 -21.49
N GLU A 95 -25.21 9.23 -21.17
CA GLU A 95 -26.28 9.40 -22.15
C GLU A 95 -26.08 10.67 -22.99
N ALA A 96 -25.70 11.79 -22.36
CA ALA A 96 -25.36 13.02 -23.09
C ALA A 96 -24.18 12.79 -24.04
N ARG A 97 -23.16 12.05 -23.60
CA ARG A 97 -22.01 11.69 -24.42
C ARG A 97 -22.37 10.77 -25.60
N LYS A 98 -23.23 9.76 -25.38
CA LYS A 98 -23.71 8.88 -26.46
C LYS A 98 -24.52 9.64 -27.51
N ARG A 99 -25.39 10.56 -27.08
CA ARG A 99 -26.16 11.45 -27.98
C ARG A 99 -25.24 12.36 -28.79
N ALA A 100 -24.19 12.90 -28.19
CA ALA A 100 -23.20 13.73 -28.89
C ALA A 100 -22.36 12.92 -29.90
N GLN A 101 -22.22 11.60 -29.72
CA GLN A 101 -21.46 10.71 -30.60
C GLN A 101 -22.31 10.05 -31.70
N GLY A 102 -23.61 10.30 -31.76
CA GLY A 102 -24.49 9.81 -32.83
C GLY A 102 -24.71 8.29 -32.85
N VAL A 103 -24.35 7.58 -31.77
CA VAL A 103 -24.62 6.14 -31.62
C VAL A 103 -25.89 5.97 -30.79
N GLY A 104 -27.02 5.89 -31.49
CA GLY A 104 -28.33 5.51 -30.96
C GLY A 104 -28.64 4.06 -31.27
#